data_AF-A0A518FKA0-F1
#
_entry.id   AF-A0A518FKA0-F1
#
_cell.length_a   1.000
_cell.length_b   1.000
_cell.length_c   1.000
_cell.angle_alpha   90.00
_cell.angle_beta   90.00
_cell.angle_gamma   90.00
#
_symmetry.space_group_name_H-M   'P 1'
#
loop_
_entity.id
_entity.type
_entity.pdbx_description
1 polymer ?
#
loop_
_entity_poly.entity_id
_entity_poly.type
_entity_poly.pdbx_seq_one_letter_code
_entity_poly.pdbx_strand_id
1 'polypeptide(L)'
;MQFKISQMAAYTIADLTDLDPELVKQIYSRPSKADYFCFIAPIEALQKARDELEELIKSNEQYNTEIYNDILEEIGYLATLG
;
A
#
# COMPACT_ATOMS: atom_id res chain seq x y z
N MET A 1 7.43 5.92 10.29
CA MET A 1 7.57 7.26 9.66
C MET A 1 6.22 7.66 9.07
N GLN A 2 5.99 8.96 8.83
CA GLN A 2 4.73 9.45 8.25
C GLN A 2 4.95 9.80 6.78
N PHE A 3 4.11 9.24 5.91
CA PHE A 3 4.18 9.46 4.47
C PHE A 3 2.83 9.86 3.91
N LYS A 4 2.83 10.56 2.77
CA LYS A 4 1.63 10.78 1.98
C LYS A 4 1.49 9.61 1.01
N ILE A 5 0.36 8.92 1.04
CA ILE A 5 0.10 7.74 0.21
C ILE A 5 -1.28 7.86 -0.43
N SER A 6 -1.45 7.29 -1.63
CA SER A 6 -2.74 7.16 -2.27
C SER A 6 -3.65 6.23 -1.47
N GLN A 7 -4.96 6.45 -1.58
CA GLN A 7 -5.93 5.61 -0.91
C GLN A 7 -5.88 4.16 -1.42
N MET A 8 -5.61 3.95 -2.71
CA MET A 8 -5.47 2.62 -3.30
C MET A 8 -4.27 1.88 -2.75
N ALA A 9 -3.09 2.52 -2.72
CA ALA A 9 -1.90 1.88 -2.18
C ALA A 9 -2.05 1.56 -0.68
N ALA A 10 -2.71 2.42 0.10
CA ALA A 10 -2.98 2.12 1.50
C ALA A 10 -3.93 0.93 1.70
N TYR A 11 -4.97 0.79 0.86
CA TYR A 11 -5.83 -0.40 0.86
C TYR A 11 -5.02 -1.65 0.52
N THR A 12 -4.19 -1.58 -0.52
CA THR A 12 -3.34 -2.70 -0.91
C THR A 12 -2.38 -3.12 0.21
N ILE A 13 -1.75 -2.16 0.91
CA ILE A 13 -0.90 -2.49 2.06
C ILE A 13 -1.74 -3.17 3.17
N ALA A 14 -2.93 -2.66 3.48
CA ALA A 14 -3.80 -3.28 4.49
C ALA A 14 -4.27 -4.69 4.12
N ASP A 15 -4.47 -4.96 2.83
CA ASP A 15 -4.90 -6.28 2.36
C ASP A 15 -3.74 -7.29 2.30
N LEU A 16 -2.52 -6.82 2.06
CA LEU A 16 -1.32 -7.65 1.92
C LEU A 16 -0.48 -7.75 3.19
N THR A 17 -0.84 -7.06 4.27
CA THR A 17 -0.01 -7.06 5.48
C THR A 17 -0.83 -7.09 6.76
N ASP A 18 -0.24 -7.63 7.81
CA ASP A 18 -0.80 -7.66 9.16
C ASP A 18 -0.56 -6.30 9.86
N LEU A 19 -1.10 -5.22 9.28
CA LEU A 19 -1.07 -3.90 9.90
C LEU A 19 -1.87 -3.87 11.19
N ASP A 20 -1.51 -2.94 12.07
CA ASP A 20 -2.27 -2.69 13.28
C ASP A 20 -3.76 -2.42 12.95
N PRO A 21 -4.72 -3.08 13.63
CA PRO A 21 -6.14 -2.94 13.34
C PRO A 21 -6.66 -1.49 13.42
N GLU A 22 -6.03 -0.63 14.21
CA GLU A 22 -6.35 0.78 14.30
C GLU A 22 -5.91 1.54 13.04
N LEU A 23 -4.74 1.21 12.48
CA LEU A 23 -4.30 1.73 11.18
C LEU A 23 -5.22 1.27 10.05
N VAL A 24 -5.60 0.00 10.05
CA VAL A 24 -6.57 -0.55 9.09
C VAL A 24 -7.90 0.22 9.18
N LYS A 25 -8.45 0.40 10.38
CA LYS A 25 -9.66 1.21 10.58
C LYS A 25 -9.50 2.64 10.08
N GLN A 26 -8.33 3.25 10.26
CA GLN A 26 -8.06 4.60 9.73
C GLN A 26 -8.09 4.62 8.20
N ILE A 27 -7.54 3.61 7.52
CA ILE A 27 -7.57 3.50 6.06
C ILE A 27 -9.02 3.34 5.56
N TYR A 28 -9.77 2.40 6.16
CA TYR A 28 -11.14 2.08 5.76
C TYR A 28 -12.20 3.12 6.17
N SER A 29 -11.92 3.97 7.15
CA SER A 29 -12.83 5.05 7.57
C SER A 29 -12.69 6.34 6.74
N ARG A 30 -11.70 6.43 5.83
CA ARG A 30 -11.55 7.61 4.99
C ARG A 30 -12.68 7.70 3.96
N PRO A 31 -13.30 8.88 3.77
CA PRO A 31 -14.26 9.06 2.70
C PRO A 31 -13.58 8.84 1.35
N SER A 32 -14.27 8.16 0.42
CA SER A 32 -13.83 7.79 -0.95
C SER A 32 -13.31 8.93 -1.85
N LYS A 33 -13.28 10.18 -1.36
CA LYS A 33 -12.74 11.36 -2.06
C LYS A 33 -11.34 11.78 -1.60
N ALA A 34 -10.73 11.05 -0.66
CA ALA A 34 -9.37 11.34 -0.22
C ALA A 34 -8.39 10.69 -1.21
N ASP A 35 -7.98 11.42 -2.25
CA ASP A 35 -6.99 10.91 -3.22
C ASP A 35 -5.70 10.47 -2.52
N TYR A 36 -5.28 11.22 -1.50
CA TYR A 36 -4.10 10.95 -0.68
C TYR A 36 -4.34 11.29 0.78
N PHE A 37 -3.69 10.56 1.69
CA PHE A 37 -3.69 10.89 3.11
C PHE A 37 -2.36 10.57 3.78
N CYS A 38 -2.20 11.08 5.01
CA CYS A 38 -1.02 10.77 5.82
C CYS A 38 -1.17 9.38 6.44
N PHE A 39 -0.28 8.48 6.06
CA PHE A 39 -0.23 7.12 6.54
C PHE A 39 1.04 6.91 7.38
N ILE A 40 0.87 6.23 8.51
CA ILE A 40 1.96 5.92 9.43
C ILE A 40 2.05 4.40 9.47
N ALA A 41 3.15 3.87 8.95
CA ALA A 41 3.47 2.45 9.01
C ALA A 41 4.96 2.22 9.28
N PRO A 42 5.33 1.06 9.84
CA PRO A 42 6.71 0.62 9.89
C PRO A 42 7.22 0.31 8.48
N ILE A 43 8.50 0.54 8.22
CA ILE A 43 9.11 0.30 6.91
C ILE A 43 9.02 -1.18 6.52
N GLU A 44 9.08 -2.08 7.50
CA GLU A 44 8.95 -3.52 7.32
C GLU A 44 7.59 -3.92 6.73
N ALA A 45 6.50 -3.24 7.12
CA ALA A 45 5.19 -3.46 6.53
C ALA A 45 5.13 -2.96 5.08
N LEU A 46 5.77 -1.82 4.78
CA LEU A 46 5.85 -1.32 3.39
C LEU A 46 6.65 -2.26 2.49
N GLN A 47 7.76 -2.79 2.99
CA GLN A 47 8.59 -3.77 2.28
C GLN A 47 7.83 -5.07 2.05
N LYS A 48 7.15 -5.60 3.08
CA LYS A 48 6.30 -6.80 2.95
C LYS A 48 5.20 -6.59 1.91
N ALA A 49 4.48 -5.47 1.96
CA ALA A 49 3.41 -5.16 0.99
C ALA A 49 3.94 -5.07 -0.44
N ARG A 50 5.11 -4.45 -0.64
CA ARG A 50 5.78 -4.39 -1.96
C ARG A 50 6.08 -5.79 -2.47
N ASP A 51 6.72 -6.62 -1.65
CA ASP A 51 7.18 -7.94 -2.06
C ASP A 51 5.99 -8.85 -2.39
N GLU A 52 4.94 -8.84 -1.55
CA GLU A 52 3.71 -9.61 -1.81
C GLU A 52 2.98 -9.11 -3.07
N LEU A 53 2.91 -7.79 -3.30
CA LEU A 53 2.29 -7.24 -4.51
C LEU A 53 3.10 -7.60 -5.76
N GLU A 54 4.42 -7.54 -5.70
CA GLU A 54 5.31 -7.93 -6.79
C GLU A 54 5.14 -9.41 -7.15
N GLU A 55 5.05 -10.30 -6.15
CA GLU A 55 4.78 -11.71 -6.36
C GLU A 55 3.38 -11.96 -6.94
N LEU A 56 2.36 -11.22 -6.50
CA LEU A 56 1.00 -11.31 -7.04
C LEU A 56 0.93 -10.90 -8.51
N ILE A 57 1.59 -9.81 -8.90
CA ILE A 57 1.65 -9.34 -10.29
C ILE A 57 2.41 -10.35 -11.17
N LYS A 58 3.53 -10.89 -10.68
CA LYS A 58 4.33 -11.88 -11.43
C LYS A 58 3.61 -13.21 -11.60
N SER A 59 2.88 -13.64 -10.57
CA SER A 59 2.22 -14.96 -10.56
C SER A 59 0.86 -14.96 -11.24
N ASN A 60 0.29 -13.78 -11.52
CA ASN A 60 -1.08 -13.66 -11.99
C ASN A 60 -1.24 -12.48 -12.95
N GLU A 61 -1.30 -12.78 -14.26
CA GLU A 61 -1.43 -11.76 -15.32
C GLU A 61 -2.65 -10.85 -15.14
N GLN A 62 -3.70 -11.30 -14.44
CA GLN A 62 -4.88 -10.48 -14.13
C GLN A 62 -4.53 -9.23 -13.29
N TYR A 63 -3.50 -9.32 -12.44
CA TYR A 63 -3.04 -8.20 -11.62
C TYR A 63 -1.96 -7.37 -12.32
N ASN A 64 -1.41 -7.82 -13.45
CA ASN A 64 -0.46 -7.04 -14.24
C ASN A 64 -1.17 -5.95 -15.07
N THR A 65 -1.67 -4.95 -14.36
CA THR A 65 -2.34 -3.77 -14.93
C THR A 65 -1.59 -2.50 -14.55
N GLU A 66 -1.81 -1.42 -15.29
CA GLU A 66 -1.22 -0.11 -14.99
C GLU A 66 -1.46 0.32 -13.54
N ILE A 67 -2.69 0.13 -13.04
CA ILE A 67 -3.09 0.48 -11.67
C ILE A 67 -2.23 -0.22 -10.62
N TYR A 68 -2.04 -1.54 -10.73
CA TYR A 68 -1.25 -2.29 -9.74
C TYR A 68 0.24 -2.02 -9.86
N ASN A 69 0.74 -1.73 -11.06
CA ASN A 69 2.12 -1.30 -11.26
C ASN A 69 2.37 0.10 -10.65
N ASP A 70 1.43 1.04 -10.79
CA ASP A 70 1.50 2.36 -10.15
C ASP A 70 1.49 2.25 -8.62
N ILE A 71 0.64 1.37 -8.08
CA ILE A 71 0.62 1.07 -6.64
C ILE A 71 1.95 0.47 -6.18
N LEU A 72 2.51 -0.47 -6.95
CA LEU A 72 3.79 -1.10 -6.63
C LEU A 72 4.93 -0.07 -6.63
N GLU A 73 4.96 0.85 -7.61
CA GLU A 73 5.94 1.93 -7.66
C GLU A 73 5.82 2.86 -6.44
N GLU A 74 4.60 3.25 -6.08
CA GLU A 74 4.35 4.11 -4.92
C GLU A 74 4.80 3.43 -3.61
N ILE A 75 4.38 2.18 -3.37
CA ILE A 75 4.80 1.43 -2.17
C ILE A 75 6.32 1.25 -2.18
N GLY A 76 6.93 0.93 -3.33
CA GLY A 76 8.36 0.74 -3.48
C GLY A 76 9.17 2.00 -3.18
N TYR A 77 8.69 3.18 -3.61
CA TYR A 77 9.28 4.47 -3.26
C TYR A 77 9.22 4.71 -1.74
N LEU A 78 8.06 4.48 -1.13
CA LEU A 78 7.86 4.67 0.31
C LEU A 78 8.71 3.72 1.17
N ALA A 79 8.88 2.47 0.72
CA ALA A 79 9.73 1.48 1.40
C ALA A 79 11.24 1.80 1.31
N THR A 80 11.64 2.71 0.42
CA THR A 80 13.04 3.11 0.20
C THR A 80 13.41 4.42 0.91
N LEU A 81 12.43 5.26 1.21
CA LEU A 81 12.61 6.56 1.89
C LEU A 81 12.75 6.47 3.41
N GLY A 82 12.51 5.29 4.01
CA GLY A 82 12.48 5.10 5.46
C GLY A 82 13.80 4.66 6.09
#